data_AF-A0A2W4MAB5-F1
#
_entry.id   AF-A0A2W4MAB5-F1
#
_cell.length_a   1.000
_cell.length_b   1.000
_cell.length_c   1.000
_cell.angle_alpha   90.00
_cell.angle_beta   90.00
_cell.angle_gamma   90.00
#
_symmetry.space_group_name_H-M   'P 1'
#
loop_
_entity.id
_entity.type
_entity.pdbx_description
1 polymer ?
#
loop_
_entity_poly.entity_id
_entity_poly.type
_entity_poly.pdbx_seq_one_letter_code
_entity_poly.pdbx_strand_id
1 'polypeptide(L)'
;MELTDIHHALTAVHETVGTLTFPRCDQEDVYELIRRVELEIAGPHPDMQLIGTFLNSIARSLRTQPEAREACLRIEDAIERAGLPSTWQAGI
;
A
#
# COMPACT_ATOMS: atom_id res chain seq x y z
N MET A 1 -6.02 -15.42 -6.35
CA MET A 1 -4.76 -14.96 -6.97
C MET A 1 -4.49 -13.51 -6.56
N GLU A 2 -5.50 -12.64 -6.58
CA GLU A 2 -5.36 -11.19 -6.35
C GLU A 2 -4.84 -10.77 -4.96
N LEU A 3 -5.20 -11.51 -3.89
CA LEU A 3 -4.71 -11.21 -2.53
C LEU A 3 -3.20 -11.46 -2.37
N THR A 4 -2.64 -12.39 -3.16
CA THR A 4 -1.21 -12.68 -3.15
C THR A 4 -0.40 -11.56 -3.81
N ASP A 5 -0.94 -10.96 -4.88
CA ASP A 5 -0.34 -9.79 -5.52
C ASP A 5 -0.31 -8.59 -4.57
N ILE A 6 -1.39 -8.36 -3.82
CA ILE A 6 -1.45 -7.29 -2.79
C ILE A 6 -0.41 -7.53 -1.69
N HIS A 7 -0.29 -8.77 -1.18
CA HIS A 7 0.71 -9.12 -0.16
C HIS A 7 2.15 -8.86 -0.66
N HIS A 8 2.45 -9.24 -1.90
CA HIS A 8 3.76 -8.98 -2.52
C HIS A 8 4.06 -7.48 -2.65
N ALA A 9 3.06 -6.69 -3.07
CA ALA A 9 3.20 -5.23 -3.14
C ALA A 9 3.50 -4.63 -1.76
N LEU A 10 2.79 -5.08 -0.72
CA LEU A 10 2.99 -4.61 0.65
C LEU A 10 4.36 -4.99 1.23
N THR A 11 4.86 -6.18 0.91
CA THR A 11 6.21 -6.60 1.32
C THR A 11 7.27 -5.69 0.71
N ALA A 12 7.18 -5.40 -0.59
CA ALA A 12 8.10 -4.48 -1.26
C ALA A 12 8.04 -3.05 -0.68
N VAL A 13 6.83 -2.59 -0.31
CA VAL A 13 6.66 -1.31 0.38
C VAL A 13 7.34 -1.33 1.74
N HIS A 14 7.15 -2.40 2.52
CA HIS A 14 7.74 -2.54 3.85
C HIS A 14 9.28 -2.51 3.79
N GLU A 15 9.89 -3.22 2.84
CA GLU A 15 11.35 -3.19 2.63
C GLU A 15 11.83 -1.80 2.20
N THR A 16 11.10 -1.14 1.30
CA THR A 16 11.44 0.22 0.85
C THR A 16 11.41 1.18 2.03
N VAL A 17 10.31 1.21 2.78
CA VAL A 17 10.14 2.11 3.94
C VAL A 17 11.22 1.89 5.01
N GLY A 18 11.68 0.65 5.21
CA GLY A 18 12.75 0.31 6.14
C GLY A 18 14.16 0.72 5.70
N THR A 19 14.38 0.97 4.41
CA THR A 19 15.68 1.40 3.87
C THR A 19 15.77 2.91 3.65
N LEU A 20 14.63 3.62 3.61
CA LEU A 20 14.57 5.06 3.39
C LEU A 20 14.87 5.86 4.66
N THR A 21 15.39 7.07 4.46
CA THR A 21 15.50 8.12 5.48
C THR A 21 14.14 8.77 5.74
N PHE A 22 13.13 7.93 5.98
CA PHE A 22 11.77 8.37 6.26
C PHE A 22 11.70 8.92 7.69
N PRO A 23 10.97 10.02 7.95
CA PRO A 23 10.69 10.42 9.32
C PRO A 23 9.97 9.28 10.02
N ARG A 24 10.42 8.94 11.24
CA ARG A 24 9.92 7.79 11.98
C ARG A 24 8.40 7.77 12.15
N CYS A 25 7.78 8.95 12.33
CA CYS A 25 6.32 9.09 12.44
C CYS A 25 5.60 8.57 11.18
N ASP A 26 5.97 9.08 10.00
CA ASP A 26 5.38 8.66 8.74
C ASP A 26 5.67 7.17 8.43
N GLN A 27 6.81 6.68 8.93
CA GLN A 27 7.22 5.28 8.81
C GLN A 27 6.29 4.36 9.59
N GLU A 28 6.01 4.71 10.85
CA GLU A 28 5.09 3.98 11.73
C GLU A 28 3.64 4.03 11.20
N ASP A 29 3.19 5.16 10.65
CA ASP A 29 1.88 5.28 9.99
C ASP A 29 1.75 4.32 8.78
N VAL A 30 2.76 4.26 7.92
CA VAL A 30 2.75 3.34 6.76
C VAL A 30 2.77 1.89 7.21
N TYR A 31 3.58 1.53 8.21
CA TYR A 31 3.60 0.17 8.76
C TYR A 31 2.26 -0.23 9.40
N GLU A 32 1.58 0.70 10.07
CA GLU A 32 0.25 0.45 10.61
C GLU A 32 -0.76 0.15 9.49
N LEU A 33 -0.73 0.93 8.41
CA LEU A 33 -1.60 0.70 7.24
C LEU A 33 -1.31 -0.65 6.58
N ILE A 34 -0.05 -1.00 6.39
CA ILE A 34 0.35 -2.32 5.86
C ILE A 34 -0.22 -3.44 6.73
N ARG A 35 -0.04 -3.33 8.05
CA ARG A 35 -0.54 -4.33 9.01
C ARG A 35 -2.06 -4.47 8.94
N ARG A 36 -2.80 -3.38 8.79
CA ARG A 36 -4.27 -3.42 8.66
C ARG A 36 -4.70 -4.13 7.39
N VAL A 37 -4.03 -3.89 6.27
CA VAL A 37 -4.33 -4.61 5.02
C VAL A 37 -4.05 -6.10 5.17
N GLU A 38 -2.90 -6.47 5.76
CA GLU A 38 -2.55 -7.87 6.00
C GLU A 38 -3.57 -8.61 6.90
N LEU A 39 -4.05 -7.94 7.95
CA LEU A 39 -5.09 -8.49 8.83
C LEU A 39 -6.43 -8.67 8.09
N GLU A 40 -6.80 -7.71 7.24
CA GLU A 40 -8.02 -7.77 6.44
C GLU A 40 -7.96 -8.93 5.44
N ILE A 41 -6.82 -9.10 4.76
CA ILE A 41 -6.56 -10.20 3.82
C ILE A 41 -6.59 -11.57 4.54
N ALA A 42 -6.04 -11.65 5.74
CA ALA A 42 -6.05 -12.87 6.55
C ALA A 42 -7.42 -13.19 7.17
N GLY A 43 -8.37 -12.24 7.10
CA GLY A 43 -9.72 -12.39 7.62
C GLY A 43 -10.57 -13.37 6.80
N PRO A 44 -11.66 -13.90 7.39
CA PRO A 44 -12.54 -14.85 6.72
C PRO A 44 -13.36 -14.23 5.58
N HIS A 45 -13.52 -12.91 5.56
CA HIS A 45 -14.25 -12.15 4.55
C HIS A 45 -13.54 -10.82 4.29
N PRO A 46 -12.46 -10.81 3.47
CA PRO A 46 -11.69 -9.60 3.22
C PRO A 46 -12.55 -8.54 2.53
N ASP A 47 -12.62 -7.34 3.13
CA ASP A 47 -13.25 -6.18 2.50
C ASP A 47 -12.30 -5.54 1.49
N MET A 48 -12.53 -5.85 0.21
CA MET A 48 -11.73 -5.32 -0.91
C MET A 48 -11.83 -3.79 -1.03
N GLN A 49 -12.94 -3.16 -0.63
CA GLN A 49 -13.04 -1.70 -0.65
C GLN A 49 -12.17 -1.07 0.44
N LEU A 50 -12.14 -1.68 1.62
CA LEU A 50 -11.29 -1.24 2.72
C LEU A 50 -9.81 -1.42 2.37
N ILE A 51 -9.44 -2.58 1.81
CA ILE A 51 -8.08 -2.84 1.30
C ILE A 51 -7.68 -1.78 0.27
N GLY A 52 -8.54 -1.50 -0.71
CA GLY A 52 -8.30 -0.45 -1.71
C GLY A 52 -8.09 0.95 -1.09
N THR A 53 -8.86 1.29 -0.06
CA THR A 53 -8.72 2.56 0.66
C THR A 53 -7.36 2.67 1.35
N PHE A 54 -6.91 1.60 2.02
CA PHE A 54 -5.61 1.57 2.67
C PHE A 54 -4.46 1.59 1.67
N LEU A 55 -4.53 0.83 0.58
CA LEU A 55 -3.52 0.83 -0.48
C LEU A 55 -3.35 2.22 -1.10
N ASN A 56 -4.44 2.91 -1.40
CA ASN A 56 -4.42 4.29 -1.87
C ASN A 56 -3.80 5.26 -0.84
N SER A 57 -4.08 5.05 0.46
CA SER A 57 -3.51 5.87 1.53
C SER A 57 -2.00 5.66 1.64
N ILE A 58 -1.53 4.42 1.59
CA ILE A 58 -0.10 4.07 1.59
C ILE A 58 0.60 4.73 0.39
N ALA A 59 0.09 4.54 -0.82
CA ALA A 59 0.68 5.12 -2.02
C ALA A 59 0.71 6.66 -1.96
N ARG A 60 -0.33 7.29 -1.39
CA ARG A 60 -0.36 8.74 -1.18
C ARG A 60 0.69 9.21 -0.19
N SER A 61 0.95 8.49 0.90
CA SER A 61 2.02 8.83 1.86
C SER A 61 3.40 8.68 1.25
N LEU A 62 3.59 7.69 0.38
CA LEU A 62 4.87 7.42 -0.27
C LEU A 62 5.16 8.33 -1.47
N ARG A 63 4.13 8.91 -2.12
CA ARG A 63 4.29 9.68 -3.38
C ARG A 63 5.22 10.88 -3.28
N THR A 64 5.40 11.44 -2.07
CA THR A 64 6.27 12.59 -1.83
C THR A 64 7.75 12.21 -1.84
N GLN A 65 8.07 10.91 -1.77
CA GLN A 65 9.42 10.39 -1.80
C GLN A 65 9.76 9.79 -3.17
N PRO A 66 10.75 10.33 -3.90
CA PRO A 66 11.13 9.79 -5.20
C PRO A 66 11.66 8.36 -5.12
N GLU A 67 12.29 7.98 -4.01
CA GLU A 67 12.82 6.63 -3.78
C GLU A 67 11.72 5.59 -3.54
N ALA A 68 10.54 6.02 -3.05
CA ALA A 68 9.39 5.13 -2.86
C ALA A 68 8.55 4.95 -4.14
N ARG A 69 8.96 5.56 -5.26
CA ARG A 69 8.23 5.52 -6.52
C ARG A 69 7.98 4.09 -7.02
N GLU A 70 8.97 3.22 -6.91
CA GLU A 70 8.82 1.82 -7.33
C GLU A 70 7.78 1.08 -6.47
N ALA A 71 7.74 1.35 -5.17
CA ALA A 71 6.74 0.81 -4.27
C ALA A 71 5.32 1.32 -4.61
N CYS A 72 5.17 2.62 -4.93
CA CYS A 72 3.90 3.18 -5.40
C CYS A 72 3.38 2.50 -6.68
N LEU A 73 4.27 2.22 -7.64
CA LEU A 73 3.89 1.54 -8.89
C LEU A 73 3.44 0.09 -8.64
N ARG A 74 4.06 -0.61 -7.67
CA ARG A 74 3.60 -1.95 -7.27
C ARG A 74 2.23 -1.93 -6.60
N ILE A 75 1.96 -0.92 -5.77
CA ILE A 75 0.63 -0.72 -5.18
C ILE A 75 -0.40 -0.47 -6.29
N GLU A 76 -0.06 0.37 -7.27
CA GLU A 76 -0.95 0.66 -8.40
C GLU A 76 -1.28 -0.58 -9.22
N ASP A 77 -0.28 -1.37 -9.62
CA ASP A 77 -0.50 -2.63 -10.33
C ASP A 77 -1.36 -3.61 -9.50
N ALA A 78 -1.17 -3.67 -8.18
CA ALA A 78 -2.01 -4.49 -7.30
C ALA A 78 -3.47 -3.99 -7.20
N ILE A 79 -3.69 -2.67 -7.14
CA ILE A 79 -5.01 -2.04 -7.16
C ILE A 79 -5.72 -2.34 -8.48
N GLU A 80 -5.03 -2.16 -9.62
CA GLU A 80 -5.58 -2.42 -10.95
C GLU A 80 -5.94 -3.89 -11.15
N ARG A 81 -5.05 -4.81 -10.75
CA ARG A 81 -5.31 -6.26 -10.80
C ARG A 81 -6.51 -6.66 -9.97
N ALA A 82 -6.65 -6.09 -8.78
CA ALA A 82 -7.79 -6.34 -7.89
C ALA A 82 -9.10 -5.67 -8.36
N GLY A 83 -9.09 -4.95 -9.50
CA GLY A 83 -10.26 -4.22 -10.01
C GLY A 83 -10.69 -3.06 -9.11
N LEU A 84 -9.77 -2.54 -8.29
CA LEU A 84 -10.02 -1.46 -7.34
C LEU A 84 -9.73 -0.08 -7.96
N PRO A 85 -10.39 0.99 -7.52
CA PRO A 85 -10.11 2.33 -8.03
C PRO A 85 -8.79 2.88 -7.49
N SER A 86 -7.87 3.26 -8.39
CA SER A 86 -6.67 4.05 -8.06
C SER A 86 -7.05 5.53 -7.93
N THR A 87 -6.98 6.06 -6.71
CA THR A 87 -7.36 7.44 -6.35
C THR A 87 -6.21 8.25 -5.73
N TRP A 88 -5.07 7.61 -5.46
CA TRP A 88 -3.91 8.25 -4.82
C TRP A 88 -3.17 9.24 -5.74
N GLN A 89 -3.22 9.02 -7.06
CA GLN A 89 -2.66 9.89 -8.10
C GLN A 89 -3.53 11.13 -8.37
N ALA A 90 -4.84 11.03 -8.15
CA ALA A 90 -5.73 12.18 -8.22
C ALA A 90 -5.40 13.13 -7.07
N GLY A 91 -4.64 14.18 -7.40
CA GLY A 91 -4.51 15.34 -6.54
C GLY A 91 -5.88 15.96 -6.36
N ILE A 92 -6.33 16.06 -5.11
CA ILE A 92 -7.35 17.06 -4.75
C ILE A 92 -6.60 18.37 -4.57
#